data_AF-A0A7Z7DQ92-F1
#
_entry.id   AF-A0A7Z7DQ92-F1
#
_cell.length_a   1.000
_cell.length_b   1.000
_cell.length_c   1.000
_cell.angle_alpha   90.00
_cell.angle_beta   90.00
_cell.angle_gamma   90.00
#
_symmetry.space_group_name_H-M   'P 1'
#
loop_
_entity.id
_entity.type
_entity.pdbx_description
1 polymer ?
#
loop_
_entity_poly.entity_id
_entity_poly.type
_entity_poly.pdbx_seq_one_letter_code
_entity_poly.pdbx_strand_id
1 'polypeptide(L)' 'MVTPLRYALIFLLWAMVAVIYAPLIPAALTLISPALSLTHWQALFADPQLPHALLATLVSTTIAAVGALLIALLVIVAL' A
#
# COMPACT_ATOMS: atom_id res chain seq x y z
N MET A 1 8.45 -39.00 -2.39
CA MET A 1 8.08 -38.23 -1.18
C MET A 1 8.68 -36.83 -1.29
N VAL A 2 7.93 -35.82 -1.73
CA VAL A 2 8.35 -34.40 -1.76
C VAL A 2 7.44 -33.61 -0.79
N THR A 3 7.36 -34.10 0.45
CA THR A 3 6.33 -33.70 1.41
C THR A 3 6.82 -32.75 2.51
N PRO A 4 8.00 -32.91 3.16
CA PRO A 4 8.37 -32.05 4.28
C PRO A 4 8.83 -30.64 3.87
N LEU A 5 9.61 -30.52 2.78
CA LEU A 5 10.11 -29.23 2.31
C LEU A 5 8.99 -28.30 1.84
N ARG A 6 7.95 -28.85 1.20
CA ARG A 6 6.80 -28.07 0.74
C ARG A 6 6.10 -27.35 1.90
N TYR A 7 5.88 -28.03 3.01
CA TYR A 7 5.25 -27.43 4.18
C TYR A 7 6.15 -26.39 4.86
N ALA A 8 7.46 -26.64 4.93
CA ALA A 8 8.42 -25.67 5.45
C ALA A 8 8.44 -24.37 4.61
N LEU A 9 8.42 -24.49 3.29
CA LEU A 9 8.37 -23.33 2.38
C LEU A 9 7.04 -22.57 2.47
N ILE A 10 5.92 -23.27 2.60
CA ILE A 10 4.61 -22.64 2.81
C ILE A 10 4.60 -21.86 4.14
N PHE A 11 5.13 -22.44 5.21
CA PHE A 11 5.24 -21.75 6.50
C PHE A 11 6.13 -20.52 6.41
N LEU A 12 7.30 -20.65 5.76
CA LEU A 12 8.21 -19.52 5.53
C LEU A 12 7.54 -18.39 4.73
N LEU A 13 6.76 -18.74 3.69
CA LEU A 13 6.00 -17.76 2.91
C LEU A 13 5.00 -17.00 3.80
N TRP A 14 4.22 -17.72 4.62
CA TRP A 14 3.28 -17.10 5.55
C TRP A 14 3.98 -16.22 6.60
N ALA A 15 5.12 -16.66 7.12
CA ALA A 15 5.93 -15.86 8.03
C ALA A 15 6.43 -14.57 7.37
N MET A 16 6.87 -14.64 6.11
CA MET A 16 7.30 -13.46 5.36
C MET A 16 6.14 -12.50 5.09
N VAL A 17 4.97 -13.02 4.74
CA VAL A 17 3.73 -12.22 4.61
C VAL A 17 3.41 -11.53 5.94
N ALA A 18 3.46 -12.25 7.05
CA ALA A 18 3.21 -11.69 8.37
C ALA A 18 4.21 -10.56 8.72
N VAL A 19 5.49 -10.72 8.39
CA VAL A 19 6.51 -9.69 8.61
C VAL A 19 6.27 -8.45 7.74
N ILE A 20 5.90 -8.62 6.47
CA ILE A 20 5.60 -7.52 5.54
C ILE A 20 4.39 -6.70 6.06
N TYR A 21 3.38 -7.37 6.61
CA TYR A 21 2.16 -6.70 7.08
C TYR A 21 2.18 -6.32 8.58
N ALA A 22 3.10 -6.83 9.38
CA ALA A 22 3.22 -6.52 10.81
C ALA A 22 3.25 -5.01 11.12
N PRO A 23 3.93 -4.15 10.33
CA PRO A 23 3.91 -2.71 10.55
C PRO A 23 2.53 -2.05 10.43
N LEU A 24 1.53 -2.71 9.85
CA LEU A 24 0.16 -2.22 9.77
C LEU A 24 -0.65 -2.45 11.04
N ILE A 25 -0.17 -3.31 11.97
CA ILE A 25 -0.88 -3.64 13.21
C ILE A 25 -1.22 -2.39 14.04
N PRO A 26 -0.30 -1.45 14.30
CA PRO A 26 -0.62 -0.24 15.05
C PRO A 26 -1.73 0.59 14.39
N ALA A 27 -1.66 0.79 13.07
CA ALA A 27 -2.67 1.53 12.33
C ALA A 27 -4.04 0.83 12.40
N ALA A 28 -4.08 -0.49 12.23
CA ALA A 28 -5.30 -1.27 12.34
C ALA A 28 -5.94 -1.13 13.73
N LEU A 29 -5.16 -1.21 14.81
CA LEU A 29 -5.68 -1.04 16.17
C LEU A 29 -6.28 0.35 16.41
N THR A 30 -5.69 1.39 15.81
CA THR A 30 -6.22 2.77 15.93
C THR A 30 -7.45 3.03 15.06
N LEU A 31 -7.54 2.40 13.89
CA LEU A 31 -8.55 2.70 12.88
C LEU A 31 -9.74 1.73 12.88
N ILE A 32 -9.65 0.59 13.57
CA ILE A 32 -10.72 -0.42 13.54
C ILE A 32 -12.04 0.11 14.11
N SER A 33 -12.00 0.89 15.19
CA SER A 33 -13.21 1.49 15.78
C SER A 33 -13.88 2.50 14.83
N PRO A 34 -13.18 3.52 14.29
CA PRO A 34 -13.79 4.45 13.35
C PRO A 34 -14.17 3.78 12.01
N ALA A 35 -13.43 2.76 11.55
CA ALA A 35 -13.76 2.04 10.32
C ALA A 35 -15.09 1.28 10.40
N LEU A 36 -15.51 0.84 11.59
CA LEU A 36 -16.80 0.18 11.82
C LEU A 36 -17.96 1.16 12.09
N SER A 37 -17.71 2.47 12.00
CA SER A 37 -18.69 3.50 12.32
C SER A 37 -19.18 4.23 11.08
N LEU A 38 -20.48 4.12 10.79
CA LEU A 38 -21.11 4.80 9.65
C LEU A 38 -20.97 6.34 9.73
N THR A 39 -21.03 6.90 10.94
CA THR A 39 -20.95 8.35 11.14
C THR A 39 -19.56 8.90 10.77
N HIS A 40 -18.50 8.16 11.07
CA HIS A 40 -17.13 8.53 10.69
C HIS A 40 -16.93 8.48 9.17
N TRP A 41 -17.53 7.50 8.50
CA TRP A 41 -17.53 7.44 7.03
C TRP A 41 -18.27 8.62 6.41
N GLN A 42 -19.45 8.97 6.92
CA GLN A 42 -20.20 10.13 6.45
C GLN A 42 -19.42 11.42 6.64
N ALA A 43 -18.77 11.59 7.80
CA ALA A 43 -17.92 12.75 8.06
C ALA A 43 -16.73 12.83 7.11
N LEU A 44 -16.06 11.70 6.82
CA LEU A 44 -14.95 11.62 5.88
C LEU A 44 -15.40 12.01 4.45
N PHE A 45 -16.52 11.47 3.96
CA PHE A 45 -17.01 11.77 2.61
C PHE A 45 -17.66 13.16 2.48
N ALA A 46 -18.13 13.74 3.58
CA ALA A 46 -18.59 15.12 3.63
C ALA A 46 -17.42 16.12 3.64
N ASP A 47 -16.19 15.66 3.88
CA ASP A 47 -15.01 16.53 3.90
C ASP A 47 -14.65 16.99 2.47
N PRO A 48 -14.76 18.30 2.17
CA PRO A 48 -14.40 18.83 0.85
C PRO A 48 -12.91 18.66 0.53
N GLN A 49 -12.04 18.43 1.51
CA GLN A 49 -10.61 18.25 1.30
C GLN A 49 -10.26 16.87 0.73
N LEU A 50 -11.07 15.85 0.99
CA LEU A 50 -10.82 14.47 0.54
C LEU A 50 -10.58 14.40 -0.98
N PRO A 51 -11.50 14.87 -1.86
CA PRO A 51 -11.28 14.79 -3.31
C PRO A 51 -10.06 15.59 -3.76
N HIS A 52 -9.79 16.73 -3.13
CA HIS A 52 -8.62 17.56 -3.46
C HIS A 52 -7.31 16.87 -3.06
N ALA A 53 -7.25 16.22 -1.90
CA ALA A 53 -6.10 15.46 -1.44
C ALA A 53 -5.83 14.24 -2.34
N LEU A 54 -6.89 13.54 -2.78
CA LEU A 54 -6.77 12.44 -3.73
C LEU A 54 -6.24 12.91 -5.09
N LEU A 55 -6.79 14.01 -5.62
CA LEU A 55 -6.31 14.58 -6.88
C LEU A 55 -4.85 15.05 -6.78
N ALA A 56 -4.48 15.73 -5.69
CA ALA A 56 -3.10 16.15 -5.46
C ALA A 56 -2.15 14.94 -5.37
N THR A 57 -2.56 13.86 -4.69
CA THR A 57 -1.78 12.62 -4.58
C THR A 57 -1.64 11.95 -5.94
N LEU A 58 -2.73 11.87 -6.72
CA LEU A 58 -2.72 11.27 -8.06
C LEU A 58 -1.79 12.05 -8.99
N VAL A 59 -1.97 13.37 -9.08
CA VAL A 59 -1.16 14.23 -9.95
C VAL A 59 0.32 14.15 -9.59
N SER A 60 0.66 14.28 -8.30
CA SER A 60 2.06 14.21 -7.87
C SER A 60 2.69 12.84 -8.10
N THR A 61 1.96 11.76 -7.83
CA THR A 61 2.43 10.39 -8.05
C THR A 61 2.62 10.11 -9.54
N THR A 62 1.69 10.54 -10.41
CA THR A 62 1.83 10.39 -11.86
C THR A 62 3.05 11.12 -12.39
N ILE A 63 3.25 12.38 -11.99
CA ILE A 63 4.42 13.17 -12.40
C ILE A 63 5.71 12.48 -11.93
N ALA A 64 5.76 12.05 -10.67
CA ALA A 64 6.93 11.38 -10.11
C ALA A 64 7.23 10.05 -10.81
N ALA A 65 6.22 9.20 -11.01
CA ALA A 65 6.37 7.90 -11.65
C ALA A 65 6.78 8.02 -13.13
N VAL A 66 6.12 8.90 -13.89
CA VAL A 66 6.48 9.14 -15.30
C VAL A 66 7.87 9.76 -15.40
N GLY A 67 8.20 10.73 -14.55
CA GLY A 67 9.54 11.32 -14.50
C GLY A 67 10.63 10.29 -14.20
N ALA A 68 10.43 9.45 -13.17
CA ALA A 68 11.35 8.38 -12.83
C ALA A 68 11.51 7.36 -13.96
N LEU A 69 10.41 6.97 -14.61
CA LEU A 69 10.43 6.06 -15.76
C LEU A 69 11.21 6.66 -16.94
N LEU A 70 10.96 7.92 -17.29
CA LEU A 70 11.68 8.59 -18.38
C LEU A 70 13.18 8.68 -18.09
N ILE A 71 13.56 9.04 -16.86
CA ILE A 71 14.97 9.06 -16.44
C ILE A 71 15.57 7.66 -16.57
N ALA A 72 14.90 6.63 -16.07
CA ALA A 72 15.38 5.25 -16.17
C ALA A 72 15.58 4.81 -17.62
N LEU A 73 14.63 5.13 -18.52
CA LEU A 73 14.74 4.81 -19.95
C LEU A 73 15.87 5.57 -20.64
N LEU A 74 16.07 6.86 -20.30
CA LEU A 74 17.19 7.65 -20.83
C LEU A 74 18.54 7.07 -20.40
N VAL A 75 18.66 6.63 -19.15
CA VAL A 75 19.89 5.97 -18.66
C VAL A 75 20.17 4.68 -19.42
N ILE A 76 19.14 3.86 -19.68
CA ILE A 76 19.29 2.61 -20.45
C ILE A 76 19.73 2.90 -21.89
N VAL A 77 19.17 3.92 -22.54
CA VAL A 77 19.54 4.29 -23.91
C VAL A 77 20.95 4.91 -23.98
N ALA A 78 21.42 5.55 -22.92
CA ALA A 78 22.73 6.18 -22.85
C ALA A 78 23.89 5.22 -22.53
N LEU A 79 23.60 3.99 -22.12
CA LEU A 79 24.57 2.93 -21.80
C LEU A 79 24.83 2.03 -23.02
#